data_AF-A0A3N9TF31-F1
#
_entry.id   AF-A0A3N9TF31-F1
#
_cell.length_a   1.000
_cell.length_b   1.000
_cell.length_c   1.000
_cell.angle_alpha   90.00
_cell.angle_beta   90.00
_cell.angle_gamma   90.00
#
_symmetry.space_group_name_H-M   'P 1'
#
loop_
_entity.id
_entity.type
_entity.pdbx_description
1 polymer ?
#
loop_
_entity_poly.entity_id
_entity_poly.type
_entity_poly.pdbx_seq_one_letter_code
_entity_poly.pdbx_strand_id
1 'polypeptide(L)'
;MSKRVNFSRHIEVKWLDQVAEWVAQGYEKKELDELVDLMLQPSVSCKVNRGKTRNQLINLWSSRSDCIAHSFNQFAIDDVAKSDHPDFVLHWGLLIAKNNFFADVVRFIGRRGKYGESFSYAQVQKYIVELYGDTETVKRFRCAK
;
A
#
# COMPACT_ATOMS: atom_id res chain seq x y z
N MET A 1 17.45 15.36 6.66
CA MET A 1 17.46 13.90 6.99
C MET A 1 16.67 13.18 5.91
N SER A 2 17.20 12.10 5.32
CA SER A 2 16.48 11.34 4.30
C SER A 2 15.24 10.68 4.91
N LYS A 3 14.11 10.76 4.20
CA LYS A 3 12.90 10.05 4.59
C LYS A 3 13.17 8.53 4.51
N ARG A 4 12.56 7.72 5.39
CA ARG A 4 12.66 6.24 5.32
C ARG A 4 11.55 5.68 4.45
N VAL A 5 11.88 4.70 3.62
CA VAL A 5 10.91 3.97 2.79
C VAL A 5 10.18 2.94 3.66
N ASN A 6 8.85 3.00 3.69
CA ASN A 6 7.99 2.06 4.41
C ASN A 6 7.13 1.17 3.47
N PHE A 7 7.19 1.39 2.15
CA PHE A 7 6.61 0.51 1.14
C PHE A 7 7.69 -0.44 0.61
N SER A 8 7.64 -1.71 0.98
CA SER A 8 8.80 -2.60 0.75
C SER A 8 8.47 -3.91 0.04
N ARG A 9 7.18 -4.20 -0.19
CA ARG A 9 6.72 -5.43 -0.80
C ARG A 9 5.78 -5.15 -1.95
N HIS A 10 5.85 -6.04 -2.95
CA HIS A 10 4.84 -6.13 -3.99
C HIS A 10 3.49 -6.46 -3.35
N ILE A 11 2.45 -5.83 -3.86
CA ILE A 11 1.06 -6.02 -3.45
C ILE A 11 0.23 -6.15 -4.73
N GLU A 12 -0.64 -7.14 -4.76
CA GLU A 12 -1.67 -7.29 -5.79
C GLU A 12 -3.01 -6.71 -5.29
N VAL A 13 -3.81 -6.13 -6.20
CA VAL A 13 -5.11 -5.53 -5.86
C VAL A 13 -6.05 -6.56 -5.23
N LYS A 14 -6.10 -7.78 -5.77
CA LYS A 14 -6.91 -8.87 -5.20
C LYS A 14 -6.59 -9.19 -3.73
N TRP A 15 -5.33 -8.99 -3.31
CA TRP A 15 -4.95 -9.18 -1.89
C TRP A 15 -5.44 -8.03 -1.02
N LEU A 16 -5.47 -6.82 -1.57
CA LEU A 16 -6.02 -5.66 -0.89
C LEU A 16 -7.53 -5.80 -0.72
N ASP A 17 -8.23 -6.22 -1.78
CA ASP A 17 -9.68 -6.43 -1.75
C ASP A 17 -10.06 -7.43 -0.66
N GLN A 18 -9.43 -8.61 -0.68
CA GLN A 18 -9.75 -9.66 0.29
C GLN A 18 -9.48 -9.24 1.75
N VAL A 19 -8.39 -8.51 1.98
CA VAL A 19 -8.05 -8.00 3.33
C VAL A 19 -9.06 -6.95 3.77
N ALA A 20 -9.51 -6.08 2.87
CA ALA A 20 -10.51 -5.07 3.17
C ALA A 20 -11.85 -5.71 3.57
N GLU A 21 -12.27 -6.75 2.84
CA GLU A 21 -13.47 -7.52 3.15
C GLU A 21 -13.39 -8.17 4.53
N TRP A 22 -12.28 -8.84 4.86
CA TRP A 22 -12.13 -9.45 6.19
C TRP A 22 -12.09 -8.41 7.31
N VAL A 23 -11.45 -7.26 7.08
CA VAL A 23 -11.46 -6.18 8.07
C VAL A 23 -12.88 -5.63 8.26
N ALA A 24 -13.65 -5.46 7.18
CA ALA A 24 -15.04 -5.02 7.23
C ALA A 24 -15.98 -6.03 7.90
N GLN A 25 -15.68 -7.33 7.77
CA GLN A 25 -16.39 -8.41 8.46
C GLN A 25 -16.05 -8.50 9.96
N GLY A 26 -15.07 -7.71 10.43
CA GLY A 26 -14.73 -7.61 11.85
C GLY A 26 -13.82 -8.73 12.36
N TYR A 27 -13.09 -9.44 11.48
CA TYR A 27 -12.13 -10.45 11.89
C TYR A 27 -11.07 -9.87 12.85
N GLU A 28 -10.75 -10.63 13.89
CA GLU A 28 -9.72 -10.21 14.83
C GLU A 28 -8.33 -10.34 14.22
N LYS A 29 -7.36 -9.60 14.78
CA LYS A 29 -5.98 -9.57 14.27
C LYS A 29 -5.37 -10.96 14.08
N LYS A 30 -5.61 -11.88 15.03
CA LYS A 30 -5.07 -13.24 14.98
C LYS A 30 -5.65 -14.02 13.80
N GLU A 31 -6.95 -13.92 13.59
CA GLU A 31 -7.65 -14.58 12.47
C GLU A 31 -7.20 -13.99 11.12
N LEU A 32 -7.10 -12.66 11.04
CA LEU A 32 -6.55 -11.96 9.87
C LEU A 32 -5.12 -12.42 9.56
N ASP A 33 -4.27 -12.57 10.58
CA ASP A 33 -2.90 -13.03 10.38
C ASP A 33 -2.86 -14.43 9.74
N GLU A 34 -3.74 -15.33 10.15
CA GLU A 34 -3.84 -16.70 9.62
C GLU A 34 -4.43 -16.73 8.20
N LEU A 35 -5.54 -16.03 7.96
CA LEU A 35 -6.21 -15.96 6.66
C LEU A 35 -5.32 -15.33 5.58
N VAL A 36 -4.65 -14.23 5.90
CA VAL A 36 -3.76 -13.55 4.96
C VAL A 36 -2.51 -14.40 4.66
N ASP A 37 -1.97 -15.12 5.65
CA ASP A 37 -0.86 -16.04 5.38
C ASP A 37 -1.25 -17.17 4.43
N LEU A 38 -2.44 -17.74 4.61
CA LEU A 38 -2.97 -18.78 3.73
C LEU A 38 -3.18 -18.26 2.30
N MET A 39 -3.80 -17.08 2.16
CA MET A 39 -4.01 -16.43 0.85
C MET A 39 -2.69 -16.15 0.13
N LEU A 40 -1.66 -15.71 0.84
CA LEU A 40 -0.37 -15.36 0.25
C LEU A 40 0.51 -16.58 -0.04
N GLN A 41 0.28 -17.72 0.59
CA GLN A 41 1.16 -18.90 0.50
C GLN A 41 1.43 -19.39 -0.94
N PRO A 42 0.45 -19.44 -1.86
CA PRO A 42 0.69 -19.84 -3.25
C PRO A 42 1.57 -18.86 -4.03
N SER A 43 1.53 -17.57 -3.70
CA SER A 43 2.23 -16.50 -4.43
C SER A 43 3.56 -16.08 -3.78
N VAL A 44 3.71 -16.29 -2.47
CA VAL A 44 4.89 -15.87 -1.70
C VAL A 44 5.43 -17.04 -0.87
N SER A 45 6.34 -17.80 -1.47
CA SER A 45 6.93 -19.01 -0.88
C SER A 45 7.83 -18.71 0.34
N CYS A 46 8.60 -17.62 0.29
CA CYS A 46 9.49 -17.25 1.39
C CYS A 46 8.70 -16.70 2.59
N LYS A 47 8.72 -17.44 3.71
CA LYS A 47 8.03 -17.10 4.97
C LYS A 47 8.32 -15.69 5.47
N VAL A 48 9.57 -15.24 5.40
CA VAL A 48 9.96 -13.88 5.85
C VAL A 48 9.34 -12.80 4.96
N ASN A 49 9.32 -13.03 3.64
CA ASN A 49 8.68 -12.09 2.71
C ASN A 49 7.17 -12.10 2.88
N ARG A 50 6.57 -13.27 3.06
CA ARG A 50 5.14 -13.42 3.30
C ARG A 50 4.69 -12.67 4.56
N GLY A 51 5.40 -12.84 5.67
CA GLY A 51 5.10 -12.10 6.91
C GLY A 51 5.21 -10.59 6.75
N LYS A 52 6.17 -10.10 5.96
CA LYS A 52 6.29 -8.66 5.65
C LYS A 52 5.16 -8.16 4.75
N THR A 53 4.77 -8.93 3.74
CA THR A 53 3.63 -8.59 2.87
C THR A 53 2.33 -8.57 3.66
N ARG A 54 2.09 -9.60 4.49
CA ARG A 54 0.94 -9.66 5.41
C ARG A 54 0.86 -8.44 6.32
N ASN A 55 1.95 -8.10 7.00
CA ASN A 55 1.99 -6.92 7.84
C ASN A 55 1.72 -5.63 7.04
N GLN A 56 2.22 -5.51 5.81
CA GLN A 56 1.97 -4.35 4.95
C GLN A 56 0.47 -4.23 4.59
N LEU A 57 -0.18 -5.35 4.26
CA LEU A 57 -1.61 -5.41 3.94
C LEU A 57 -2.49 -5.09 5.16
N ILE A 58 -2.29 -5.79 6.27
CA ILE A 58 -3.10 -5.62 7.48
C ILE A 58 -2.92 -4.21 8.05
N ASN A 59 -1.69 -3.69 8.11
CA ASN A 59 -1.47 -2.34 8.63
C ASN A 59 -2.10 -1.25 7.75
N LEU A 60 -2.24 -1.49 6.44
CA LEU A 60 -2.92 -0.55 5.55
C LEU A 60 -4.41 -0.41 5.91
N TRP A 61 -5.08 -1.52 6.24
CA TRP A 61 -6.51 -1.54 6.59
C TRP A 61 -6.80 -1.43 8.09
N SER A 62 -5.77 -1.51 8.94
CA SER A 62 -5.92 -1.35 10.39
C SER A 62 -6.45 0.04 10.78
N SER A 63 -7.48 0.06 11.62
CA SER A 63 -8.06 1.27 12.21
C SER A 63 -7.14 1.96 13.23
N ARG A 64 -6.13 1.25 13.73
CA ARG A 64 -5.13 1.74 14.69
C ARG A 64 -3.94 2.41 13.99
N SER A 65 -4.20 3.52 13.30
CA SER A 65 -3.15 4.30 12.64
C SER A 65 -3.17 5.74 13.11
N ASP A 66 -2.08 6.20 13.73
CA ASP A 66 -1.90 7.59 14.16
C ASP A 66 -1.64 8.54 12.98
N CYS A 67 -1.42 8.00 11.78
CA CYS A 67 -1.07 8.76 10.59
C CYS A 67 -2.28 9.50 9.98
N ILE A 68 -3.50 9.03 10.24
CA ILE A 68 -4.72 9.53 9.59
C ILE A 68 -5.87 9.60 10.59
N ALA A 69 -6.86 10.45 10.31
CA ALA A 69 -8.05 10.53 11.15
C ALA A 69 -8.78 9.18 11.21
N HIS A 70 -9.17 8.76 12.42
CA HIS A 70 -9.91 7.51 12.62
C HIS A 70 -11.20 7.46 11.78
N SER A 71 -11.86 8.60 11.59
CA SER A 71 -13.05 8.74 10.74
C SER A 71 -12.82 8.35 9.29
N PHE A 72 -11.63 8.56 8.72
CA PHE A 72 -11.35 8.17 7.34
C PHE A 72 -11.17 6.64 7.21
N ASN A 73 -10.52 5.99 8.18
CA ASN A 73 -10.48 4.53 8.22
C ASN A 73 -11.87 3.94 8.37
N GLN A 74 -12.66 4.48 9.30
CA GLN A 74 -14.01 3.99 9.55
C GLN A 74 -14.89 4.16 8.31
N PHE A 75 -14.81 5.31 7.64
CA PHE A 75 -15.49 5.53 6.36
C PHE A 75 -15.12 4.45 5.33
N ALA A 76 -13.84 4.15 5.13
CA ALA A 76 -13.41 3.15 4.18
C ALA A 76 -13.90 1.73 4.54
N ILE A 77 -13.88 1.38 5.83
CA ILE A 77 -14.39 0.09 6.33
C ILE A 77 -15.91 -0.01 6.13
N ASP A 78 -16.66 1.04 6.48
CA ASP A 78 -18.11 1.10 6.34
C ASP A 78 -18.56 1.06 4.87
N ASP A 79 -17.77 1.66 3.97
CA ASP A 79 -18.03 1.65 2.52
C ASP A 79 -17.83 0.26 1.92
N VAL A 80 -16.75 -0.42 2.31
CA VAL A 80 -16.52 -1.83 1.95
C VAL A 80 -17.63 -2.72 2.49
N ALA A 81 -18.07 -2.53 3.73
CA ALA A 81 -19.12 -3.34 4.35
C ALA A 81 -20.49 -3.22 3.65
N LYS A 82 -20.73 -2.12 2.92
CA LYS A 82 -21.99 -1.83 2.21
C LYS A 82 -21.92 -2.16 0.71
N SER A 83 -20.75 -2.52 0.21
CA SER A 83 -20.50 -2.73 -1.22
C SER A 83 -20.28 -4.21 -1.50
N ASP A 84 -20.62 -4.66 -2.71
CA ASP A 84 -20.33 -6.04 -3.13
C ASP A 84 -18.82 -6.31 -3.21
N HIS A 85 -18.04 -5.26 -3.56
CA HIS A 85 -16.58 -5.31 -3.65
C HIS A 85 -15.96 -3.99 -3.19
N PRO A 86 -14.74 -4.01 -2.62
CA PRO A 86 -14.00 -2.79 -2.29
C PRO A 86 -13.68 -1.93 -3.52
N ASP A 87 -13.98 -0.62 -3.46
CA ASP A 87 -13.54 0.30 -4.51
C ASP A 87 -12.02 0.49 -4.45
N PHE A 88 -11.36 0.35 -5.60
CA PHE A 88 -9.93 0.64 -5.76
C PHE A 88 -9.52 2.02 -5.22
N VAL A 89 -10.40 3.01 -5.33
CA VAL A 89 -10.15 4.37 -4.82
C VAL A 89 -9.91 4.37 -3.31
N LEU A 90 -10.54 3.47 -2.54
CA LEU A 90 -10.30 3.35 -1.10
C LEU A 90 -8.89 2.85 -0.79
N HIS A 91 -8.44 1.81 -1.49
CA HIS A 91 -7.06 1.32 -1.39
C HIS A 91 -6.07 2.43 -1.70
N TRP A 92 -6.32 3.16 -2.79
CA TRP A 92 -5.47 4.25 -3.25
C TRP A 92 -5.42 5.39 -2.22
N GLY A 93 -6.57 5.77 -1.67
CA GLY A 93 -6.69 6.77 -0.62
C GLY A 93 -5.93 6.38 0.64
N LEU A 94 -6.12 5.16 1.14
CA LEU A 94 -5.40 4.63 2.31
C LEU A 94 -3.89 4.56 2.06
N LEU A 95 -3.45 4.17 0.87
CA LEU A 95 -2.04 4.13 0.49
C LEU A 95 -1.43 5.53 0.51
N ILE A 96 -2.09 6.53 -0.09
CA ILE A 96 -1.61 7.92 -0.03
C ILE A 96 -1.57 8.41 1.41
N ALA A 97 -2.58 8.11 2.21
CA ALA A 97 -2.74 8.66 3.54
C ALA A 97 -1.78 8.02 4.57
N LYS A 98 -1.47 6.72 4.45
CA LYS A 98 -0.61 5.98 5.39
C LYS A 98 0.82 5.77 4.89
N ASN A 99 1.10 6.01 3.61
CA ASN A 99 2.41 5.74 3.02
C ASN A 99 3.02 6.97 2.35
N ASN A 100 3.90 7.67 3.08
CA ASN A 100 4.58 8.88 2.58
C ASN A 100 5.36 8.64 1.27
N PHE A 101 5.97 7.48 1.11
CA PHE A 101 6.70 7.14 -0.11
C PHE A 101 5.75 7.07 -1.31
N PHE A 102 4.65 6.32 -1.17
CA PHE A 102 3.63 6.20 -2.19
C PHE A 102 3.00 7.56 -2.52
N ALA A 103 2.68 8.35 -1.49
CA ALA A 103 2.16 9.71 -1.66
C ALA A 103 3.12 10.61 -2.44
N ASP A 104 4.43 10.53 -2.18
CA ASP A 104 5.41 11.34 -2.89
C ASP A 104 5.57 10.90 -4.36
N VAL A 105 5.48 9.60 -4.66
CA VAL A 105 5.42 9.08 -6.04
C VAL A 105 4.17 9.60 -6.76
N VAL A 106 3.00 9.43 -6.16
CA VAL A 106 1.72 9.87 -6.77
C VAL A 106 1.67 11.38 -6.93
N ARG A 107 2.21 12.17 -5.98
CA ARG A 107 2.32 13.63 -6.11
C ARG A 107 3.23 14.05 -7.27
N PHE A 108 4.32 13.32 -7.52
CA PHE A 108 5.17 13.59 -8.67
C PHE A 108 4.40 13.35 -9.97
N ILE A 109 3.78 12.17 -10.08
CA ILE A 109 2.99 11.77 -11.26
C ILE A 109 1.84 12.75 -11.52
N GLY A 110 1.03 13.06 -10.49
CA GLY A 110 -0.12 13.95 -10.62
C GLY A 110 0.25 15.39 -11.00
N ARG A 111 1.37 15.91 -10.47
CA ARG A 111 1.84 17.27 -10.86
C ARG A 111 2.28 17.35 -12.30
N ARG A 112 2.93 16.31 -12.84
CA ARG A 112 3.32 16.24 -14.26
C ARG A 112 2.12 16.00 -15.16
N GLY A 113 1.26 15.06 -14.80
CA GLY A 113 0.03 14.75 -15.54
C GLY A 113 -0.93 15.94 -15.65
N LYS A 114 -0.98 16.83 -14.64
CA LYS A 114 -1.82 18.05 -14.68
C LYS A 114 -1.58 18.93 -15.90
N TYR A 115 -0.35 18.96 -16.42
CA TYR A 115 0.02 19.78 -17.58
C TYR A 115 -0.01 19.00 -18.90
N GLY A 116 -0.52 17.75 -18.89
CA GLY A 116 -0.47 16.85 -20.05
C GLY A 116 0.96 16.41 -20.42
N GLU A 117 1.93 16.68 -19.54
CA GLU A 117 3.32 16.27 -19.76
C GLU A 117 3.45 14.77 -19.57
N SER A 118 4.01 14.08 -20.57
CA SER A 118 4.49 12.73 -20.37
C SER A 118 5.68 12.74 -19.40
N PHE A 119 5.77 11.71 -18.58
CA PHE A 119 6.91 11.51 -17.69
C PHE A 119 7.51 10.13 -17.92
N SER A 120 8.81 10.02 -17.73
CA SER A 120 9.51 8.74 -17.79
C SER A 120 9.72 8.17 -16.39
N TYR A 121 9.88 6.85 -16.33
CA TYR A 121 10.26 6.16 -15.10
C TYR A 121 11.56 6.73 -14.50
N ALA A 122 12.54 7.07 -15.35
CA ALA A 122 13.82 7.64 -14.90
C ALA A 122 13.64 8.99 -14.18
N GLN A 123 12.68 9.81 -14.61
CA GLN A 123 12.37 11.08 -13.94
C GLN A 123 11.74 10.85 -12.56
N VAL A 124 10.80 9.90 -12.44
CA VAL A 124 10.21 9.50 -11.15
C VAL A 124 11.31 8.96 -10.22
N GLN A 125 12.15 8.05 -10.72
CA GLN A 125 13.23 7.45 -9.95
C GLN A 125 14.20 8.51 -9.44
N LYS A 126 14.64 9.44 -10.30
CA LYS A 126 15.54 10.53 -9.91
C LYS A 126 14.94 11.35 -8.76
N TYR A 127 13.68 11.78 -8.90
CA TYR A 127 12.99 12.54 -7.85
C TYR A 127 12.91 11.78 -6.52
N ILE A 128 12.62 10.49 -6.56
CA ILE A 128 12.52 9.67 -5.34
C ILE A 128 13.90 9.45 -4.69
N VAL A 129 14.96 9.26 -5.48
CA VAL A 129 16.35 9.19 -4.98
C VAL A 129 16.74 10.50 -4.30
N GLU A 130 16.35 11.65 -4.84
CA GLU A 130 16.62 12.96 -4.23
C GLU A 130 15.93 13.12 -2.85
N LEU A 131 14.73 12.55 -2.67
CA LEU A 131 13.97 12.64 -1.42
C LEU A 131 14.38 11.61 -0.34
N TYR A 132 14.67 10.38 -0.75
CA TYR A 132 14.89 9.23 0.16
C TYR A 132 16.34 8.75 0.20
N GLY A 133 17.20 9.27 -0.68
CA GLY A 133 18.57 8.80 -0.90
C GLY A 133 18.64 7.55 -1.78
N ASP A 134 19.84 7.25 -2.29
CA ASP A 134 20.10 6.09 -3.15
C ASP A 134 20.22 4.80 -2.32
N THR A 135 19.09 4.31 -1.81
CA THR A 135 19.02 3.08 -1.01
C THR A 135 18.64 1.86 -1.85
N GLU A 136 19.04 0.66 -1.41
CA GLU A 136 18.63 -0.61 -2.04
C GLU A 136 17.11 -0.75 -2.21
N THR A 137 16.32 -0.15 -1.31
CA THR A 137 14.85 -0.15 -1.41
C THR A 137 14.36 0.74 -2.55
N VAL A 138 14.99 1.89 -2.79
CA VAL A 138 14.69 2.74 -3.96
C VAL A 138 15.17 2.06 -5.25
N LYS A 139 16.31 1.37 -5.22
CA LYS A 139 16.85 0.62 -6.36
C LYS A 139 15.99 -0.57 -6.79
N ARG A 140 15.25 -1.20 -5.85
CA ARG A 140 14.32 -2.33 -6.11
C ARG A 140 13.00 -1.92 -6.76
N PHE A 141 12.70 -0.61 -6.88
CA PHE A 141 11.61 -0.13 -7.74
C PHE A 141 11.88 -0.30 -9.23
N ARG A 142 13.11 -0.68 -9.62
CA ARG A 142 13.38 -1.15 -10.98
C ARG A 142 12.46 -2.32 -11.26
N CYS A 143 11.49 -2.16 -12.17
CA CYS A 143 10.84 -3.30 -12.78
C CYS A 143 11.94 -4.27 -13.20
N ALA A 144 11.85 -5.51 -12.73
CA ALA A 144 12.54 -6.61 -13.38
C ALA A 144 12.15 -6.54 -14.86
N LYS A 145 13.16 -6.49 -15.72
CA LYS A 145 13.00 -6.60 -17.16
C LYS A 145 12.48 -7.99 -17.49
#